data_AF-A0A2A5G474-F1
#
_entry.id   AF-A0A2A5G474-F1
#
_cell.length_a   1.000
_cell.length_b   1.000
_cell.length_c   1.000
_cell.angle_alpha   90.00
_cell.angle_beta   90.00
_cell.angle_gamma   90.00
#
_symmetry.space_group_name_H-M   'P 1'
#
loop_
_entity.id
_entity.type
_entity.pdbx_description
1 polymer ?
#
loop_
_entity_poly.entity_id
_entity_poly.type
_entity_poly.pdbx_seq_one_letter_code
_entity_poly.pdbx_strand_id
1 'polypeptide(L)' 'MQSGGCDLAVKIDGKAYYVDGTKIDDHGDAHSEHGFCNAVRKAEVTGEVVDGRFQATSFELLPVSEEKK' A
#
# COMPACT_ATOMS: atom_id res chain seq x y z
N MET A 1 -25.26 0.18 -0.42
CA MET A 1 -24.35 0.96 0.45
C MET A 1 -23.27 0.02 0.95
N GLN A 2 -22.08 0.04 0.36
CA GLN A 2 -20.88 -0.60 0.93
C GLN A 2 -19.70 0.33 0.66
N SER A 3 -19.73 1.46 1.36
CA SER A 3 -18.68 2.47 1.35
C SER A 3 -17.63 2.09 2.38
N GLY A 4 -16.88 1.03 2.12
CA GLY A 4 -15.69 0.67 2.87
C GLY A 4 -14.49 0.90 1.98
N GLY A 5 -14.15 2.18 1.73
CA GLY A 5 -12.96 2.51 0.96
C GLY A 5 -11.76 1.90 1.66
N CYS A 6 -11.04 1.00 0.98
CA CYS A 6 -9.80 0.48 1.51
C CYS A 6 -8.77 1.62 1.51
N ASP A 7 -8.49 2.20 2.67
CA ASP A 7 -7.45 3.20 2.82
C ASP A 7 -6.07 2.54 2.70
N LEU A 8 -5.25 3.01 1.75
CA LEU A 8 -3.87 2.57 1.58
C LEU A 8 -2.98 3.31 2.57
N ALA A 9 -2.20 2.58 3.35
CA ALA A 9 -1.22 3.15 4.26
C ALA A 9 0.13 2.43 4.14
N VAL A 10 1.20 3.21 4.15
CA VAL A 10 2.58 2.70 4.19
C VAL A 10 3.12 2.83 5.61
N LYS A 11 3.81 1.81 6.08
CA LYS A 11 4.48 1.83 7.38
C LYS A 11 5.95 2.13 7.19
N ILE A 12 6.37 3.35 7.52
CA ILE A 12 7.74 3.83 7.40
C ILE A 12 8.26 4.06 8.82
N ASP A 13 9.37 3.43 9.18
CA ASP A 13 10.00 3.53 10.51
C ASP A 13 9.03 3.25 11.68
N GLY A 14 8.14 2.27 11.51
CA GLY A 14 7.16 1.92 12.54
C GLY A 14 5.90 2.81 12.58
N LYS A 15 5.89 3.94 11.87
CA LYS A 15 4.75 4.86 11.77
C LYS A 15 3.96 4.60 10.50
N ALA A 16 2.63 4.55 10.62
CA ALA A 16 1.74 4.42 9.48
C ALA A 16 1.44 5.81 8.90
N TYR A 17 1.58 5.96 7.59
CA TYR A 17 1.22 7.15 6.83
C TYR A 17 0.20 6.77 5.77
N TYR A 18 -0.89 7.53 5.70
CA TYR A 18 -1.87 7.37 4.63
C TYR A 18 -1.27 7.78 3.30
N VAL A 19 -1.45 6.95 2.30
CA VAL A 19 -0.99 7.23 0.95
C VAL A 19 -2.03 8.09 0.24
N ASP A 20 -1.58 9.19 -0.35
CA ASP A 20 -2.38 10.09 -1.17
C ASP A 20 -1.81 10.08 -2.59
N GLY A 21 -2.65 10.32 -3.59
CA GLY A 21 -2.27 10.29 -5.01
C GLY A 21 -2.39 8.93 -5.71
N THR A 22 -2.55 7.82 -4.98
CA THR A 22 -2.84 6.52 -5.59
C THR A 22 -3.76 5.66 -4.73
N LYS A 23 -4.54 4.79 -5.38
CA LYS A 23 -5.45 3.85 -4.73
C LYS A 23 -4.87 2.45 -4.74
N ILE A 24 -5.26 1.66 -3.75
CA ILE A 24 -4.87 0.25 -3.68
C ILE A 24 -5.38 -0.54 -4.90
N ASP A 25 -6.54 -0.15 -5.44
CA ASP A 25 -7.14 -0.70 -6.66
C ASP A 25 -6.27 -0.48 -7.91
N ASP A 26 -5.44 0.57 -7.95
CA ASP A 26 -4.53 0.85 -9.07
C ASP A 26 -3.24 0.00 -9.01
N HIS A 27 -2.88 -0.51 -7.83
CA HIS A 27 -1.63 -1.23 -7.60
C HIS A 27 -1.79 -2.74 -7.42
N GLY A 28 -3.01 -3.24 -7.38
CA GLY A 28 -3.27 -4.67 -7.35
C GLY A 28 -4.73 -4.99 -7.01
N ASP A 29 -5.06 -6.27 -7.09
CA ASP A 29 -6.40 -6.78 -6.82
C ASP A 29 -6.67 -6.72 -5.29
N ALA A 30 -7.05 -5.54 -4.81
CA ALA A 30 -7.31 -5.26 -3.39
C ALA A 30 -8.40 -6.17 -2.79
N HIS A 31 -9.27 -6.72 -3.65
CA HIS A 31 -10.43 -7.53 -3.30
C HIS A 31 -10.30 -9.03 -3.64
N SER A 32 -9.14 -9.51 -4.09
CA SER A 32 -8.92 -10.96 -4.23
C SER A 32 -8.81 -11.66 -2.87
N GLU A 33 -8.96 -12.98 -2.81
CA GLU A 33 -8.79 -13.78 -1.57
C GLU A 33 -7.40 -13.62 -0.93
N HIS A 34 -6.41 -13.13 -1.69
CA HIS A 34 -5.07 -12.71 -1.25
C HIS A 34 -4.93 -11.19 -1.13
N GLY A 35 -6.05 -10.49 -0.97
CA GLY A 35 -6.16 -9.04 -0.99
C GLY A 35 -5.40 -8.38 0.14
N PHE A 36 -4.86 -7.21 -0.16
CA PHE A 36 -4.05 -6.40 0.76
C PHE A 36 -4.75 -6.04 2.08
N CYS A 37 -6.06 -6.27 2.21
CA CYS A 37 -6.79 -6.09 3.48
C CYS A 37 -6.18 -6.88 4.66
N ASN A 38 -5.47 -7.99 4.41
CA ASN A 38 -4.92 -8.82 5.48
C ASN A 38 -3.42 -9.15 5.35
N ALA A 39 -2.71 -8.59 4.37
CA ALA A 39 -1.31 -8.92 4.11
C ALA A 39 -0.42 -7.68 4.03
N VAL A 40 0.61 -7.62 4.89
CA VAL A 40 1.68 -6.63 4.77
C VAL A 40 2.68 -7.15 3.76
N ARG A 41 2.77 -6.49 2.59
CA ARG A 41 3.80 -6.76 1.58
C ARG A 41 4.83 -5.64 1.58
N LYS A 42 6.06 -6.00 1.22
CA LYS A 42 7.11 -5.01 0.95
C LYS A 42 6.85 -4.40 -0.43
N ALA A 43 6.96 -3.09 -0.53
CA ALA A 43 6.86 -2.35 -1.77
C ALA A 43 7.95 -1.26 -1.75
N GLU A 44 8.49 -0.93 -2.91
CA GLU A 44 9.28 0.26 -3.10
C GLU A 44 8.34 1.40 -3.46
N VAL A 45 8.32 2.43 -2.61
CA VAL A 45 7.47 3.60 -2.79
C VAL A 45 8.34 4.85 -2.83
N THR A 46 8.10 5.68 -3.83
CA THR A 46 8.76 6.98 -3.99
C THR A 46 7.70 8.05 -3.83
N GLY A 47 7.98 9.04 -3.00
CA GLY A 47 7.01 10.05 -2.64
C GLY A 47 7.53 11.01 -1.58
N GLU A 48 6.68 11.94 -1.18
CA GLU A 48 6.95 12.92 -0.11
C GLU A 48 5.86 12.91 0.93
N VAL A 49 6.23 13.03 2.20
CA VAL A 49 5.26 13.20 3.29
C VAL A 49 4.91 14.68 3.42
N VAL A 50 3.68 15.04 3.05
CA VAL A 50 3.15 16.40 3.15
C VAL A 50 1.95 16.36 4.09
N ASP A 51 1.95 17.20 5.13
CA ASP A 51 0.85 17.28 6.11
C ASP A 51 0.51 15.96 6.82
N GLY A 52 1.50 15.06 6.99
CA GLY A 52 1.28 13.74 7.59
C GLY A 52 0.66 12.70 6.64
N ARG A 53 0.51 13.03 5.36
CA ARG A 53 0.13 12.10 4.28
C ARG A 53 1.31 11.85 3.37
N PHE A 54 1.53 10.60 2.98
CA PHE A 54 2.56 10.23 2.01
C PHE A 54 1.99 10.38 0.60
N GLN A 55 2.37 11.43 -0.11
CA GLN A 55 2.05 11.56 -1.53
C GLN A 55 2.95 10.62 -2.33
N ALA A 56 2.38 9.50 -2.80
CA ALA A 56 3.11 8.56 -3.63
C ALA A 56 3.18 9.06 -5.07
N THR A 57 4.40 9.19 -5.60
CA THR A 57 4.67 9.44 -7.02
C THR A 57 4.93 8.15 -7.79
N SER A 58 5.57 7.17 -7.15
CA SER A 58 5.72 5.81 -7.68
C SER A 58 5.46 4.79 -6.60
N PHE A 59 4.81 3.69 -6.98
CA PHE A 59 4.51 2.58 -6.09
C PHE A 59 4.74 1.28 -6.85
N GLU A 60 5.82 0.59 -6.49
CA GLU A 60 6.22 -0.66 -7.09
C GLU A 60 6.16 -1.76 -6.03
N LEU A 61 5.27 -2.72 -6.26
CA LEU A 61 5.17 -3.88 -5.37
C LEU A 61 6.34 -4.81 -5.64
N LEU A 62 7.12 -5.06 -4.59
CA LEU A 62 8.16 -6.07 -4.70
C LEU A 62 7.49 -7.43 -4.86
N PRO A 63 7.98 -8.27 -5.79
CA PRO A 63 7.48 -9.64 -5.89
C PRO A 63 7.61 -10.28 -4.52
N VAL A 64 6.58 -11.02 -4.13
CA VAL A 64 6.66 -11.88 -2.95
C VAL A 64 7.68 -12.96 -3.32
N SER A 65 8.96 -12.68 -3.10
CA SER A 65 9.95 -13.74 -3.04
C SER A 65 9.52 -14.57 -1.86
N GLU A 66 8.80 -15.66 -2.15
CA GLU A 66 8.78 -16.82 -1.28
C GLU A 66 10.24 -17.06 -0.93
N GLU A 67 10.63 -16.73 0.31
CA GLU A 67 11.87 -17.21 0.87
C GLU A 67 11.80 -18.73 0.69
N LYS A 68 12.51 -19.22 -0.33
CA LYS A 68 12.89 -20.62 -0.44
C LYS A 68 13.40 -21.00 0.95
N LYS A 69 12.66 -21.85 1.64
CA LYS A 69 13.22 -22.67 2.69
C LYS A 69 12.76 -24.10 2.51
#